data_AF-A0A959FZ26-F1
#
_entry.id   AF-A0A959FZ26-F1
#
_cell.length_a   1.000
_cell.length_b   1.000
_cell.length_c   1.000
_cell.angle_alpha   90.00
_cell.angle_beta   90.00
_cell.angle_gamma   90.00
#
_symmetry.space_group_name_H-M   'P 1'
#
loop_
_entity.id
_entity.type
_entity.pdbx_description
1 polymer ?
#
loop_
_entity_poly.entity_id
_entity_poly.type
_entity_poly.pdbx_seq_one_letter_code
_entity_poly.pdbx_strand_id
1 'polypeptide(L)'
;MQQDRPITDWLPITRKEVEARGWEELDVILISGDAYVDHPAFGTAVIGRIIESEGFTVGIVPQPNWQDDLRDFKKFGKPRLFFGVTSGCMDSMINHYTASKRRRSTDAYTPGGDAGFRPDYATTEYTKILKELYPDVPVLLGGIEASLRRVTHYDYWSDKLFPNILELSGADMLVYGMGETPLREILRLLDKGVPFHALTTVPQTAIRRLRNEEPPVNKNWETLE
;
A
#
# COMPACT_ATOMS: atom_id res chain seq x y z
N MET A 1 -17.82 7.01 -32.27
CA MET A 1 -18.53 6.36 -31.15
C MET A 1 -17.48 5.87 -30.19
N GLN A 2 -17.47 6.39 -28.97
CA GLN A 2 -16.67 5.82 -27.90
C GLN A 2 -17.29 4.44 -27.63
N GLN A 3 -16.59 3.37 -28.00
CA GLN A 3 -17.01 2.03 -27.58
C GLN A 3 -16.75 1.98 -26.08
N ASP A 4 -17.82 1.94 -25.29
CA ASP A 4 -17.72 1.73 -23.86
C ASP A 4 -17.08 0.36 -23.63
N ARG A 5 -15.91 0.35 -22.98
CA ARG A 5 -15.19 -0.87 -22.61
C ARG A 5 -16.00 -1.64 -21.55
N PRO A 6 -15.96 -2.99 -21.54
CA PRO A 6 -16.67 -3.79 -20.54
C PRO A 6 -16.06 -3.58 -19.14
N ILE A 7 -16.88 -3.45 -18.09
CA ILE A 7 -16.43 -3.08 -16.72
C ILE A 7 -15.28 -3.97 -16.17
N THR A 8 -15.19 -5.20 -16.67
CA THR A 8 -14.12 -6.15 -16.35
C THR A 8 -12.76 -5.76 -16.92
N ASP A 9 -12.68 -4.77 -17.80
CA ASP A 9 -11.41 -4.24 -18.30
C ASP A 9 -10.65 -3.49 -17.20
N TRP A 10 -11.30 -2.97 -16.16
CA TRP A 10 -10.70 -2.22 -15.05
C TRP A 10 -10.55 -3.08 -13.80
N LEU A 11 -9.58 -2.77 -12.95
CA LEU A 11 -9.41 -3.46 -11.68
C LEU A 11 -10.60 -3.17 -10.75
N PRO A 12 -11.12 -4.17 -10.03
CA PRO A 12 -12.35 -4.02 -9.26
C PRO A 12 -12.14 -3.11 -8.04
N ILE A 13 -13.07 -2.17 -7.86
CA ILE A 13 -13.15 -1.31 -6.67
C ILE A 13 -14.40 -1.60 -5.82
N THR A 14 -15.27 -2.49 -6.29
CA THR A 14 -16.50 -2.94 -5.61
C THR A 14 -16.62 -4.46 -5.60
N ARG A 15 -17.38 -5.00 -4.64
CA ARG A 15 -17.66 -6.44 -4.56
C ARG A 15 -18.36 -6.97 -5.82
N LYS A 16 -19.24 -6.18 -6.43
CA LYS A 16 -19.94 -6.54 -7.67
C LYS A 16 -18.99 -6.74 -8.84
N GLU A 17 -17.93 -5.93 -8.95
CA GLU A 17 -16.93 -6.08 -10.01
C GLU A 17 -16.04 -7.31 -9.78
N VAL A 18 -15.76 -7.65 -8.52
CA VAL A 18 -15.08 -8.91 -8.14
C VAL A 18 -15.93 -10.11 -8.56
N GLU A 19 -17.22 -10.10 -8.23
CA GLU A 19 -18.18 -11.15 -8.62
C GLU A 19 -18.35 -11.25 -10.14
N ALA A 20 -18.37 -10.12 -10.86
CA ALA A 20 -18.45 -10.09 -12.32
C ALA A 20 -17.23 -10.74 -13.00
N ARG A 21 -16.10 -10.83 -12.30
CA ARG A 21 -14.89 -11.54 -12.75
C ARG A 21 -14.88 -13.02 -12.35
N GLY A 22 -15.90 -13.48 -11.62
CA GLY A 22 -15.99 -14.85 -11.11
C GLY A 22 -15.03 -15.14 -9.95
N TRP A 23 -14.55 -14.10 -9.26
CA TRP A 23 -13.62 -14.25 -8.13
C TRP A 23 -14.41 -14.37 -6.82
N GLU A 24 -14.17 -15.44 -6.06
CA GLU A 24 -14.80 -15.64 -4.75
C GLU A 24 -14.04 -14.90 -3.64
N GLU A 25 -12.71 -14.88 -3.77
CA GLU A 25 -11.76 -14.22 -2.86
C GLU A 25 -10.73 -13.38 -3.64
N LEU A 26 -10.06 -12.48 -2.93
CA LEU A 26 -8.98 -11.66 -3.46
C LEU A 26 -7.65 -12.09 -2.82
N ASP A 27 -6.61 -12.26 -3.62
CA ASP A 27 -5.26 -12.55 -3.15
C ASP A 27 -4.66 -11.33 -2.46
N VAL A 28 -4.83 -10.17 -3.10
CA VAL A 28 -4.30 -8.89 -2.63
C VAL A 28 -5.38 -7.83 -2.63
N ILE A 29 -5.43 -7.02 -1.57
CA ILE A 29 -6.27 -5.81 -1.54
C ILE A 29 -5.35 -4.61 -1.39
N LEU A 30 -5.42 -3.67 -2.33
CA LEU A 30 -4.65 -2.43 -2.31
C LEU A 30 -5.48 -1.31 -1.70
N ILE A 31 -4.97 -0.68 -0.64
CA ILE A 31 -5.49 0.55 -0.07
C ILE A 31 -4.68 1.73 -0.61
N SER A 32 -5.34 2.70 -1.22
CA SER A 32 -4.69 3.88 -1.79
C SER A 32 -5.26 5.18 -1.22
N GLY A 33 -4.39 6.16 -0.99
CA GLY A 33 -4.79 7.52 -0.70
C GLY A 33 -5.35 8.28 -1.91
N ASP A 34 -5.16 7.80 -3.13
CA ASP A 34 -5.70 8.44 -4.34
C ASP A 34 -7.01 7.82 -4.80
N ALA A 35 -7.75 8.57 -5.63
CA ALA A 35 -8.75 7.99 -6.51
C ALA A 35 -8.15 6.87 -7.37
N TYR A 36 -8.97 5.88 -7.73
CA TYR A 36 -8.56 4.91 -8.73
C TYR A 36 -8.67 5.51 -10.12
N VAL A 37 -7.51 5.67 -10.78
CA VAL A 37 -7.39 6.01 -12.20
C VAL A 37 -6.51 4.96 -12.83
N ASP A 38 -7.06 4.20 -13.77
CA ASP A 38 -6.35 3.12 -14.43
C ASP A 38 -5.39 3.64 -15.51
N HIS A 39 -4.31 4.28 -15.06
CA HIS A 39 -3.34 4.96 -15.92
C HIS A 39 -1.91 4.75 -15.39
N PRO A 40 -0.88 4.60 -16.24
CA PRO A 40 0.50 4.35 -15.81
C PRO A 40 1.13 5.45 -14.97
N ALA A 41 0.51 6.63 -14.89
CA ALA A 41 0.93 7.71 -13.99
C ALA A 41 0.54 7.44 -12.51
N PHE A 42 -0.34 6.47 -12.26
CA PHE A 42 -0.83 6.12 -10.93
C PHE A 42 -0.18 4.82 -10.46
N GLY A 43 0.69 4.91 -9.45
CA GLY A 43 1.45 3.77 -8.95
C GLY A 43 0.55 2.60 -8.53
N THR A 44 -0.57 2.85 -7.86
CA THR A 44 -1.53 1.81 -7.47
C THR A 44 -2.10 1.04 -8.67
N ALA A 45 -2.39 1.71 -9.79
CA ALA A 45 -2.88 1.05 -10.99
C ALA A 45 -1.81 0.16 -11.61
N VAL A 46 -0.58 0.66 -11.73
CA VAL A 46 0.56 -0.12 -12.24
C VAL A 46 0.81 -1.36 -11.38
N ILE A 47 0.86 -1.19 -10.06
CA ILE A 47 1.05 -2.30 -9.11
C ILE A 47 -0.09 -3.31 -9.19
N GLY A 48 -1.35 -2.85 -9.26
CA GLY A 48 -2.51 -3.73 -9.44
C GLY A 48 -2.43 -4.54 -10.74
N ARG A 49 -2.02 -3.92 -11.85
CA ARG A 49 -1.82 -4.62 -13.13
C ARG A 49 -0.67 -5.62 -13.10
N ILE A 50 0.41 -5.33 -12.36
CA ILE A 50 1.49 -6.29 -12.17
C ILE A 50 0.96 -7.51 -11.41
N ILE A 51 0.22 -7.32 -10.31
CA ILE A 51 -0.38 -8.41 -9.53
C ILE A 51 -1.31 -9.26 -10.41
N GLU A 52 -2.21 -8.62 -11.18
CA GLU A 52 -3.09 -9.30 -12.12
C GLU A 52 -2.31 -10.07 -13.20
N SER A 53 -1.23 -9.48 -13.74
CA SER A 53 -0.39 -10.13 -14.76
C SER A 53 0.41 -11.33 -14.25
N GLU A 54 0.68 -11.38 -12.95
CA GLU A 54 1.31 -12.52 -12.27
C GLU A 54 0.29 -13.63 -11.94
N GLY A 55 -0.98 -13.46 -12.32
CA GLY A 55 -2.04 -14.46 -12.16
C GLY A 55 -2.82 -14.38 -10.86
N PHE A 56 -2.65 -13.29 -10.08
CA PHE A 56 -3.32 -13.10 -8.80
C PHE A 56 -4.56 -12.21 -8.94
N THR A 57 -5.56 -12.47 -8.11
CA THR A 57 -6.76 -11.66 -7.96
C THR A 57 -6.48 -10.45 -7.07
N VAL A 58 -6.88 -9.27 -7.52
CA VAL A 58 -6.60 -8.01 -6.82
C VAL A 58 -7.80 -7.07 -6.84
N GLY A 59 -8.05 -6.41 -5.70
CA GLY A 59 -9.03 -5.34 -5.58
C GLY A 59 -8.42 -4.06 -5.02
N ILE A 60 -8.99 -2.91 -5.36
CA ILE A 60 -8.50 -1.60 -4.92
C ILE A 60 -9.57 -0.91 -4.05
N VAL A 61 -9.14 -0.38 -2.92
CA VAL A 61 -9.91 0.53 -2.07
C VAL A 61 -9.29 1.92 -2.20
N PRO A 62 -9.77 2.74 -3.14
CA PRO A 62 -9.32 4.12 -3.28
C PRO A 62 -9.98 4.99 -2.22
N GLN A 63 -9.20 5.82 -1.54
CA GLN A 63 -9.68 6.83 -0.59
C GLN A 63 -10.71 6.30 0.42
N PRO A 64 -10.42 5.22 1.16
CA PRO A 64 -11.37 4.71 2.14
C PRO A 64 -11.64 5.76 3.21
N ASN A 65 -12.90 5.89 3.62
CA ASN A 65 -13.24 6.73 4.76
C ASN A 65 -12.70 6.11 6.06
N TRP A 66 -11.85 6.85 6.76
CA TRP A 66 -11.23 6.44 8.03
C TRP A 66 -11.93 7.02 9.25
N GLN A 67 -12.97 7.84 9.06
CA GLN A 67 -13.65 8.58 10.13
C GLN A 67 -14.99 7.97 10.53
N ASP A 68 -15.48 6.95 9.82
CA ASP A 68 -16.81 6.35 10.03
C ASP A 68 -16.74 4.94 10.63
N ASP A 69 -17.66 4.06 10.24
CA ASP A 69 -17.76 2.66 10.68
C ASP A 69 -16.72 1.72 10.02
N LEU A 70 -15.80 2.30 9.22
CA LEU A 70 -14.73 1.61 8.50
C LEU A 70 -15.26 0.59 7.48
N ARG A 71 -16.48 0.79 6.96
CA ARG A 71 -17.07 -0.07 5.93
C ARG A 71 -16.19 -0.22 4.69
N ASP A 72 -15.47 0.83 4.30
CA ASP A 72 -14.62 0.81 3.11
C ASP A 72 -13.44 -0.14 3.28
N PHE A 73 -12.90 -0.25 4.50
CA PHE A 73 -11.85 -1.23 4.85
C PHE A 73 -12.39 -2.66 4.94
N LYS A 74 -13.69 -2.83 5.22
CA LYS A 74 -14.34 -4.14 5.38
C LYS A 74 -14.96 -4.67 4.09
N LYS A 75 -15.19 -3.83 3.07
CA LYS A 75 -16.03 -4.15 1.90
C LYS A 75 -15.58 -5.39 1.11
N PHE A 76 -14.28 -5.69 1.11
CA PHE A 76 -13.72 -6.86 0.43
C PHE A 76 -13.43 -8.02 1.37
N GLY A 77 -13.51 -7.81 2.69
CA GLY A 77 -13.09 -8.78 3.68
C GLY A 77 -11.57 -8.94 3.75
N LYS A 78 -11.14 -10.14 4.18
CA LYS A 78 -9.73 -10.50 4.33
C LYS A 78 -9.16 -11.00 2.99
N PRO A 79 -7.99 -10.49 2.54
CA PRO A 79 -7.29 -11.05 1.39
C PRO A 79 -6.60 -12.36 1.77
N ARG A 80 -6.36 -13.23 0.78
CA ARG A 80 -5.65 -14.49 0.98
C ARG A 80 -4.18 -14.28 1.34
N LEU A 81 -3.50 -13.31 0.71
CA LEU A 81 -2.07 -13.08 0.88
C LEU A 81 -1.76 -11.89 1.79
N PHE A 82 -2.10 -10.67 1.38
CA PHE A 82 -1.76 -9.46 2.14
C PHE A 82 -2.58 -8.23 1.70
N PHE A 83 -2.56 -7.19 2.54
CA PHE A 83 -2.96 -5.84 2.16
C PHE A 83 -1.76 -5.04 1.66
N GLY A 84 -1.86 -4.39 0.51
CA GLY A 84 -0.89 -3.41 0.04
C GLY A 84 -1.36 -2.00 0.40
N VAL A 85 -0.52 -1.15 1.00
CA VAL A 85 -0.92 0.20 1.44
C VAL A 85 0.00 1.26 0.87
N THR A 86 -0.59 2.34 0.35
CA THR A 86 0.14 3.52 -0.13
C THR A 86 -0.64 4.82 0.09
N SER A 87 0.07 5.92 0.31
CA SER A 87 -0.52 7.27 0.33
C SER A 87 -0.96 7.75 -1.05
N GLY A 88 -0.59 7.05 -2.12
CA GLY A 88 -0.85 7.45 -3.52
C GLY A 88 0.39 8.03 -4.21
N CYS A 89 0.15 8.88 -5.20
CA CYS A 89 1.16 9.51 -6.06
C CYS A 89 1.92 10.64 -5.36
N MET A 90 1.48 11.07 -4.18
CA MET A 90 2.16 12.07 -3.35
C MET A 90 2.14 11.66 -1.87
N ASP A 91 3.05 12.25 -1.10
CA ASP A 91 2.98 12.23 0.36
C ASP A 91 1.73 13.00 0.83
N SER A 92 1.01 12.42 1.79
CA SER A 92 -0.28 12.95 2.27
C SER A 92 -0.13 14.32 2.94
N MET A 93 0.99 14.59 3.61
CA MET A 93 1.24 15.88 4.25
C MET A 93 1.52 16.97 3.21
N ILE A 94 2.23 16.64 2.13
CA ILE A 94 2.45 17.58 1.01
C ILE A 94 1.13 17.86 0.27
N ASN A 95 0.25 16.87 0.17
CA ASN A 95 -1.05 17.03 -0.46
C ASN A 95 -2.00 17.90 0.39
N HIS A 96 -1.94 17.79 1.72
CA HIS A 96 -2.78 18.60 2.60
C HIS A 96 -2.22 19.97 2.94
N TYR A 97 -0.90 20.17 2.89
CA TYR A 97 -0.28 21.40 3.36
C TYR A 97 0.67 22.03 2.34
N THR A 98 0.80 23.35 2.41
CA THR A 98 1.89 24.08 1.74
C THR A 98 3.18 23.97 2.54
N ALA A 99 4.32 24.34 1.92
CA ALA A 99 5.61 24.43 2.62
C ALA A 99 5.58 25.37 3.84
N SER A 100 4.64 26.33 3.88
CA SER A 100 4.43 27.23 5.02
C SER A 100 3.39 26.70 6.02
N LYS A 101 3.11 25.38 6.02
CA LYS A 101 2.15 24.69 6.90
C LYS A 101 0.69 25.19 6.79
N ARG A 102 0.31 25.81 5.67
CA ARG A 102 -1.10 26.19 5.44
C ARG A 102 -1.85 25.05 4.79
N ARG A 103 -3.07 24.77 5.24
CA ARG A 103 -3.91 23.72 4.64
C ARG A 103 -4.33 24.11 3.21
N ARG A 104 -4.23 23.16 2.28
CA ARG A 104 -4.72 23.28 0.91
C ARG A 104 -6.23 23.02 0.89
N SER A 105 -6.94 23.73 0.02
CA SER A 105 -8.38 23.58 -0.19
C SER A 105 -8.74 22.54 -1.24
N THR A 106 -7.74 21.97 -1.94
CA THR A 106 -7.92 21.05 -3.06
C THR A 106 -6.93 19.89 -2.98
N ASP A 107 -7.32 18.73 -3.50
CA ASP A 107 -6.46 17.55 -3.69
C ASP A 107 -6.51 17.13 -5.17
N ALA A 108 -5.35 17.16 -5.85
CA ALA A 108 -5.25 16.89 -7.29
C ALA A 108 -5.58 15.43 -7.67
N TYR A 109 -5.60 14.52 -6.70
CA TYR A 109 -5.80 13.08 -6.90
C TYR A 109 -7.14 12.59 -6.30
N THR A 110 -8.04 13.53 -5.96
CA THR A 110 -9.41 13.25 -5.51
C THR A 110 -10.40 13.55 -6.63
N PRO A 111 -11.48 12.76 -6.79
CA PRO A 111 -12.53 13.08 -7.75
C PRO A 111 -13.12 14.47 -7.45
N GLY A 112 -13.23 15.33 -8.46
CA GLY A 112 -13.72 16.71 -8.29
C GLY A 112 -12.69 17.69 -7.69
N GLY A 113 -11.52 17.21 -7.25
CA GLY A 113 -10.46 18.05 -6.69
C GLY A 113 -10.68 18.46 -5.23
N ASP A 114 -11.67 17.86 -4.56
CA ASP A 114 -12.03 18.20 -3.18
C ASP A 114 -10.96 17.74 -2.17
N ALA A 115 -10.76 18.51 -1.11
CA ALA A 115 -9.88 18.14 -0.01
C ALA A 115 -10.58 17.23 1.02
N GLY A 116 -9.79 16.48 1.79
CA GLY A 116 -10.28 15.73 2.96
C GLY A 116 -10.70 14.29 2.70
N PHE A 117 -10.31 13.71 1.56
CA PHE A 117 -10.60 12.32 1.19
C PHE A 117 -9.51 11.32 1.62
N ARG A 118 -8.42 11.79 2.24
CA ARG A 118 -7.39 10.96 2.87
C ARG A 118 -6.98 11.58 4.21
N PRO A 119 -6.42 10.81 5.16
CA PRO A 119 -5.86 11.34 6.41
C PRO A 119 -4.47 11.96 6.20
N ASP A 120 -4.05 12.77 7.16
CA ASP A 120 -2.62 13.06 7.37
C ASP A 120 -1.89 11.75 7.70
N TYR A 121 -0.68 11.57 7.16
CA TYR A 121 0.10 10.33 7.30
C TYR A 121 -0.68 9.08 6.84
N ALA A 122 -1.34 9.20 5.69
CA ALA A 122 -2.31 8.22 5.18
C ALA A 122 -1.84 6.76 5.24
N THR A 123 -0.58 6.48 4.86
CA THR A 123 -0.01 5.12 4.90
C THR A 123 -0.06 4.54 6.31
N THR A 124 0.30 5.35 7.31
CA THR A 124 0.32 4.95 8.72
C THR A 124 -1.09 4.73 9.25
N GLU A 125 -2.00 5.68 9.01
CA GLU A 125 -3.37 5.60 9.53
C GLU A 125 -4.16 4.44 8.91
N TYR A 126 -4.08 4.26 7.59
CA TYR A 126 -4.70 3.11 6.92
C TYR A 126 -4.14 1.78 7.42
N THR A 127 -2.83 1.69 7.64
CA THR A 127 -2.22 0.47 8.17
C THR A 127 -2.71 0.15 9.57
N LYS A 128 -2.77 1.13 10.48
CA LYS A 128 -3.26 0.90 11.85
C LYS A 128 -4.69 0.36 11.84
N ILE A 129 -5.56 0.95 11.03
CA ILE A 129 -6.94 0.48 10.85
C ILE A 129 -6.96 -0.97 10.37
N LEU A 130 -6.16 -1.32 9.37
CA LEU A 130 -6.08 -2.69 8.88
C LEU A 130 -5.55 -3.66 9.96
N LYS A 131 -4.54 -3.28 10.74
CA LYS A 131 -4.00 -4.12 11.82
C LYS A 131 -4.97 -4.25 13.00
N GLU A 132 -5.89 -3.31 13.19
CA GLU A 132 -7.00 -3.44 14.16
C GLU A 132 -8.08 -4.40 13.65
N LEU A 133 -8.51 -4.25 12.39
CA LEU A 133 -9.57 -5.06 11.79
C LEU A 133 -9.13 -6.49 11.45
N TYR A 134 -7.87 -6.64 11.04
CA TYR A 134 -7.29 -7.86 10.48
C TYR A 134 -5.86 -8.09 11.03
N PRO A 135 -5.69 -8.29 12.34
CA PRO A 135 -4.37 -8.34 12.99
C PRO A 135 -3.43 -9.39 12.40
N ASP A 136 -3.99 -10.52 11.96
CA ASP A 136 -3.24 -11.66 11.41
C ASP A 136 -2.93 -11.54 9.91
N VAL A 137 -3.41 -10.49 9.23
CA VAL A 137 -3.16 -10.29 7.80
C VAL A 137 -1.90 -9.43 7.64
N PRO A 138 -0.93 -9.88 6.83
CA PRO A 138 0.24 -9.06 6.55
C PRO A 138 -0.13 -7.76 5.85
N VAL A 139 0.56 -6.68 6.20
CA VAL A 139 0.48 -5.38 5.52
C VAL A 139 1.83 -5.05 4.87
N LEU A 140 1.82 -4.92 3.54
CA LEU A 140 2.96 -4.50 2.71
C LEU A 140 2.82 -3.02 2.35
N LEU A 141 3.78 -2.20 2.77
CA LEU A 141 3.82 -0.79 2.42
C LEU A 141 4.54 -0.54 1.10
N GLY A 142 4.12 0.51 0.39
CA GLY A 142 4.82 1.01 -0.78
C GLY A 142 4.50 2.46 -1.13
N GLY A 143 5.15 2.96 -2.18
CA GLY A 143 4.98 4.33 -2.67
C GLY A 143 5.90 5.35 -1.99
N ILE A 144 5.69 6.62 -2.34
CA ILE A 144 6.63 7.71 -2.02
C ILE A 144 6.70 7.97 -0.51
N GLU A 145 5.56 8.13 0.16
CA GLU A 145 5.50 8.40 1.60
C GLU A 145 6.22 7.32 2.41
N ALA A 146 5.95 6.05 2.11
CA ALA A 146 6.57 4.94 2.81
C ALA A 146 8.08 4.82 2.52
N SER A 147 8.49 5.02 1.27
CA SER A 147 9.90 4.96 0.85
C SER A 147 10.76 6.04 1.52
N LEU A 148 10.23 7.26 1.65
CA LEU A 148 10.93 8.40 2.24
C LEU A 148 11.01 8.28 3.78
N ARG A 149 10.03 7.61 4.40
CA ARG A 149 9.95 7.42 5.86
C ARG A 149 10.51 6.06 6.33
N ARG A 150 11.26 5.36 5.48
CA ARG A 150 11.82 4.01 5.77
C ARG A 150 12.87 3.99 6.89
N VAL A 151 13.48 5.13 7.19
CA VAL A 151 14.41 5.33 8.30
C VAL A 151 13.83 6.37 9.26
N THR A 152 14.44 6.48 10.44
CA THR A 152 14.20 7.61 11.34
C THR A 152 14.36 8.92 10.57
N HIS A 153 13.38 9.81 10.69
CA HIS A 153 13.33 11.05 9.93
C HIS A 153 12.81 12.19 10.80
N TYR A 154 13.22 13.41 10.47
CA TYR A 154 12.62 14.60 11.05
C TYR A 154 11.34 14.94 10.29
N ASP A 155 10.22 14.99 11.00
CA ASP A 155 8.93 15.37 10.43
C ASP A 155 8.72 16.88 10.56
N TYR A 156 8.78 17.56 9.41
CA TYR A 156 8.68 19.02 9.34
C TYR A 156 7.36 19.56 9.91
N TRP A 157 6.24 18.85 9.70
CA TRP A 157 4.91 19.32 10.10
C TRP A 157 4.77 19.34 11.61
N SER A 158 5.14 18.24 12.27
CA SER A 158 5.05 18.07 13.72
C SER A 158 6.30 18.51 14.51
N ASP A 159 7.36 18.96 13.83
CA ASP A 159 8.60 19.50 14.41
C ASP A 159 9.27 18.54 15.41
N LYS A 160 9.39 17.26 15.03
CA LYS A 160 10.07 16.24 15.86
C LYS A 160 10.63 15.10 15.03
N LEU A 161 11.51 14.31 15.65
CA LEU A 161 11.99 13.05 15.08
C LEU A 161 10.93 11.96 15.21
N PHE A 162 10.68 11.25 14.11
CA PHE A 162 9.82 10.08 14.03
C PHE A 162 10.70 8.84 13.82
N PRO A 163 10.36 7.69 14.45
CA PRO A 163 10.94 6.42 14.06
C PRO A 163 10.57 6.06 12.61
N ASN A 164 11.12 4.96 12.11
CA ASN A 164 10.77 4.48 10.76
C ASN A 164 9.28 4.13 10.64
N ILE A 165 8.76 4.15 9.41
CA ILE A 165 7.32 3.94 9.16
C ILE A 165 6.81 2.57 9.58
N LEU A 166 7.63 1.51 9.55
CA LEU A 166 7.19 0.19 10.00
C LEU A 166 6.94 0.18 11.52
N GLU A 167 7.77 0.89 12.29
CA GLU A 167 7.56 1.08 13.73
C GLU A 167 6.28 1.88 14.01
N LEU A 168 6.06 2.97 13.27
CA LEU A 168 4.91 3.86 13.45
C LEU A 168 3.57 3.24 13.09
N SER A 169 3.56 2.44 12.02
CA SER A 169 2.34 1.90 11.43
C SER A 169 2.00 0.50 11.92
N GLY A 170 3.00 -0.28 12.34
CA GLY A 170 2.83 -1.70 12.64
C GLY A 170 2.74 -2.59 11.39
N ALA A 171 3.10 -2.08 10.21
CA ALA A 171 3.18 -2.90 9.00
C ALA A 171 4.30 -3.94 9.08
N ASP A 172 4.16 -5.00 8.28
CA ASP A 172 5.01 -6.17 8.32
C ASP A 172 6.23 -6.06 7.39
N MET A 173 6.07 -5.35 6.25
CA MET A 173 7.15 -5.13 5.28
C MET A 173 6.93 -3.81 4.52
N LEU A 174 8.02 -3.21 4.05
CA LEU A 174 8.02 -2.08 3.11
C LEU A 174 8.81 -2.44 1.86
N VAL A 175 8.25 -2.19 0.68
CA VAL A 175 9.00 -2.08 -0.58
C VAL A 175 9.24 -0.60 -0.87
N TYR A 176 10.50 -0.18 -0.93
CA TYR A 176 10.87 1.22 -1.21
C TYR A 176 11.41 1.37 -2.64
N GLY A 177 11.26 2.53 -3.28
CA GLY A 177 11.78 2.75 -4.64
C GLY A 177 10.97 2.03 -5.73
N MET A 178 11.64 1.44 -6.73
CA MET A 178 10.98 0.75 -7.84
C MET A 178 10.35 -0.58 -7.38
N GLY A 179 9.04 -0.60 -7.16
CA GLY A 179 8.37 -1.72 -6.50
C GLY A 179 8.09 -2.95 -7.37
N GLU A 180 8.25 -2.88 -8.69
CA GLU A 180 7.88 -3.98 -9.60
C GLU A 180 8.65 -5.28 -9.28
N THR A 181 9.97 -5.26 -9.36
CA THR A 181 10.80 -6.46 -9.21
C THR A 181 10.64 -7.11 -7.83
N PRO A 182 10.73 -6.36 -6.71
CA PRO A 182 10.52 -6.95 -5.38
C PRO A 182 9.11 -7.53 -5.22
N LEU A 183 8.08 -6.86 -5.77
CA LEU A 183 6.70 -7.35 -5.69
C LEU A 183 6.52 -8.68 -6.42
N ARG A 184 7.03 -8.80 -7.65
CA ARG A 184 6.97 -10.07 -8.40
C ARG A 184 7.66 -11.19 -7.62
N GLU A 185 8.81 -10.90 -6.99
CA GLU A 185 9.51 -11.88 -6.17
C GLU A 185 8.71 -12.29 -4.92
N ILE A 186 8.11 -11.33 -4.22
CA ILE A 186 7.23 -11.57 -3.07
C ILE A 186 6.05 -12.47 -3.48
N LEU A 187 5.32 -12.10 -4.54
CA LEU A 187 4.18 -12.87 -5.04
C LEU A 187 4.58 -14.31 -5.39
N ARG A 188 5.68 -14.48 -6.12
CA ARG A 188 6.20 -15.80 -6.49
C ARG A 188 6.58 -16.65 -5.27
N LEU A 189 7.14 -16.06 -4.21
CA LEU A 189 7.49 -16.79 -3.00
C LEU A 189 6.24 -17.18 -2.20
N LEU A 190 5.27 -16.27 -2.10
CA LEU A 190 3.98 -16.54 -1.44
C LEU A 190 3.19 -17.64 -2.16
N ASP A 191 3.20 -17.66 -3.50
CA ASP A 191 2.57 -18.70 -4.31
C ASP A 191 3.19 -20.09 -4.09
N LYS A 192 4.50 -20.12 -3.81
CA LYS A 192 5.22 -21.33 -3.40
C LYS A 192 4.94 -21.75 -1.95
N GLY A 193 4.07 -21.04 -1.24
CA GLY A 193 3.71 -21.32 0.15
C GLY A 193 4.73 -20.84 1.17
N VAL A 194 5.69 -19.98 0.79
CA VAL A 194 6.60 -19.36 1.76
C VAL A 194 5.79 -18.38 2.61
N PRO A 195 5.77 -18.52 3.95
CA PRO A 195 5.03 -17.58 4.81
C PRO A 195 5.55 -16.15 4.66
N PHE A 196 4.65 -15.16 4.72
CA PHE A 196 5.01 -13.74 4.53
C PHE A 196 6.15 -13.28 5.46
N HIS A 197 6.13 -13.68 6.74
CA HIS A 197 7.15 -13.32 7.72
C HIS A 197 8.54 -13.92 7.42
N ALA A 198 8.62 -14.96 6.58
CA ALA A 198 9.88 -15.59 6.17
C ALA A 198 10.54 -14.91 4.97
N LEU A 199 9.87 -13.93 4.34
CA LEU A 199 10.37 -13.17 3.20
C LEU A 199 11.41 -12.13 3.63
N THR A 200 12.58 -12.59 4.06
CA THR A 200 13.62 -11.73 4.65
C THR A 200 14.77 -11.39 3.71
N THR A 201 14.79 -11.99 2.52
CA THR A 201 15.90 -11.89 1.56
C THR A 201 15.50 -11.26 0.22
N VAL A 202 14.28 -10.72 0.12
CA VAL A 202 13.83 -10.01 -1.08
C VAL A 202 14.57 -8.66 -1.15
N PRO A 203 15.32 -8.37 -2.22
CA PRO A 203 16.01 -7.10 -2.37
C PRO A 203 15.05 -5.91 -2.33
N GLN A 204 15.57 -4.75 -1.92
CA GLN A 204 14.81 -3.49 -1.91
C GLN A 204 13.56 -3.51 -1.01
N THR A 205 13.61 -4.33 0.03
CA THR A 205 12.61 -4.38 1.10
C THR A 205 13.20 -3.90 2.42
N ALA A 206 12.33 -3.44 3.32
CA ALA A 206 12.65 -3.21 4.72
C ALA A 206 11.68 -4.03 5.59
N ILE A 207 12.22 -4.62 6.65
CA ILE A 207 11.49 -5.43 7.63
C ILE A 207 11.92 -5.04 9.04
N ARG A 208 11.05 -5.21 10.03
CA ARG A 208 11.42 -5.06 11.44
C ARG A 208 11.98 -6.37 11.96
N ARG A 209 13.06 -6.28 12.73
CA ARG A 209 13.68 -7.41 13.40
C ARG A 209 14.11 -7.02 14.80
N LEU A 210 14.17 -7.99 15.70
CA LEU A 210 14.74 -7.76 17.01
C LEU A 210 16.25 -7.55 16.87
N ARG A 211 16.80 -6.63 17.67
CA ARG A 211 18.21 -6.23 17.61
C ARG A 211 19.18 -7.40 17.81
N ASN A 212 18.77 -8.43 18.54
CA ASN A 212 19.56 -9.61 18.87
C ASN A 212 19.45 -10.73 17.84
N GLU A 213 18.69 -10.56 16.77
CA GLU A 213 18.61 -11.55 15.70
C GLU A 213 19.72 -11.34 14.66
N GLU A 214 20.34 -12.44 14.22
CA GLU A 214 21.33 -12.39 13.14
C GLU A 214 20.70 -11.97 11.81
N PRO A 215 21.37 -11.13 10.99
CA PRO A 215 20.89 -10.73 9.67
C PRO A 215 20.53 -11.92 8.77
N PRO A 216 19.59 -11.77 7.82
CA PRO A 216 19.24 -12.84 6.90
C PRO A 216 20.45 -13.26 6.06
N VAL A 217 20.70 -14.56 5.95
CA VAL A 217 21.81 -15.08 5.16
C VAL A 217 21.36 -15.30 3.72
N ASN A 218 22.07 -14.67 2.78
CA ASN A 218 21.93 -14.93 1.36
C ASN A 218 23.34 -15.15 0.78
N LYS A 219 23.54 -16.27 0.08
CA LYS A 219 24.84 -16.66 -0.49
C LYS A 219 25.43 -15.64 -1.46
N ASN A 220 24.62 -14.72 -1.97
CA ASN A 220 25.01 -13.67 -2.91
C ASN A 220 25.21 -12.30 -2.22
N TRP A 221 25.04 -12.21 -0.89
CA TRP A 221 25.17 -10.95 -0.15
C TRP A 221 26.47 -10.93 0.63
N GLU A 222 27.08 -9.75 0.67
CA GLU A 222 28.16 -9.42 1.60
C GLU A 222 27.57 -8.58 2.74
N THR A 223 27.64 -9.09 3.96
CA THR A 223 27.19 -8.35 5.14
C THR A 223 28.25 -7.31 5.49
N LEU A 224 27.85 -6.02 5.48
CA LEU A 224 28.67 -4.91 5.93
C LEU A 224 28.22 -4.52 7.35
N GLU A 225 29.14 -4.58 8.32
CA GLU A 225 28.93 -4.13 9.70
C GLU A 225 29.41 -2.69 9.93
#